data_AF-A0A831LNN2-F1
#
_entry.id   AF-A0A831LNN2-F1
#
_cell.length_a   1.000
_cell.length_b   1.000
_cell.length_c   1.000
_cell.angle_alpha   90.00
_cell.angle_beta   90.00
_cell.angle_gamma   90.00
#
_symmetry.space_group_name_H-M   'P 1'
#
loop_
_entity.id
_entity.type
_entity.pdbx_description
1 polymer ?
#
loop_
_entity_poly.entity_id
_entity_poly.type
_entity_poly.pdbx_seq_one_letter_code
_entity_poly.pdbx_strand_id
1 'polypeptide(L)'
;ERLLVEDGVMAVLEDFDFDFRYTVTQFRVEISAAGGYVNFFESNSNRFTEEQKEQFRRLNPNSLIYIANIKAVGDDGVTRDLSPISFKIQ
;
A
#
# COMPACT_ATOMS: atom_id res chain seq x y z
N GLU A 1 -0.55 4.12 15.68
CA GLU A 1 -0.60 5.57 15.29
C GLU A 1 -0.07 5.91 13.88
N ARG A 2 1.14 5.49 13.44
CA ARG A 2 1.75 5.99 12.18
C ARG A 2 0.95 5.77 10.89
N LEU A 3 0.31 4.62 10.69
CA LEU A 3 -0.40 4.33 9.42
C LEU A 3 -1.63 5.24 9.18
N LEU A 4 -2.24 5.78 10.24
CA LEU A 4 -3.37 6.71 10.13
C LEU A 4 -2.94 8.13 9.74
N VAL A 5 -1.64 8.43 9.88
CA VAL A 5 -1.03 9.73 9.52
C VAL A 5 -0.51 9.70 8.08
N GLU A 6 -0.24 8.53 7.53
CA GLU A 6 0.19 8.36 6.13
C GLU A 6 -1.02 8.45 5.19
N ASP A 7 -1.01 9.40 4.26
CA ASP A 7 -2.10 9.62 3.29
C ASP A 7 -2.09 8.62 2.11
N GLY A 8 -1.06 7.79 1.97
CA GLY A 8 -0.95 6.86 0.85
C GLY A 8 0.37 6.09 0.80
N VAL A 9 0.61 5.44 -0.34
CA VAL A 9 1.81 4.64 -0.60
C VAL A 9 2.70 5.38 -1.59
N MET A 10 3.99 5.48 -1.28
CA MET A 10 5.01 6.10 -2.14
C MET A 10 6.12 5.08 -2.42
N ALA A 11 6.59 5.05 -3.66
CA ALA A 11 7.73 4.23 -4.07
C ALA A 11 8.94 5.14 -4.32
N VAL A 12 10.08 4.79 -3.76
CA VAL A 12 11.37 5.49 -3.93
C VAL A 12 12.41 4.46 -4.35
N LEU A 13 13.26 4.80 -5.33
CA LEU A 13 14.46 4.03 -5.63
C LEU A 13 15.57 4.48 -4.69
N GLU A 14 16.16 3.54 -3.95
CA GLU A 14 17.40 3.78 -3.20
C GLU A 14 18.60 3.60 -4.15
N ASP A 15 19.62 4.48 -4.03
CA ASP A 15 20.89 4.46 -4.78
C ASP A 15 20.83 4.71 -6.30
N PHE A 16 20.00 5.65 -6.75
CA PHE A 16 19.94 6.07 -8.16
C PHE A 16 20.36 7.55 -8.34
N ASP A 17 21.41 7.81 -9.13
CA ASP A 17 22.02 9.13 -9.36
C ASP A 17 21.20 10.08 -10.26
N PHE A 18 19.95 9.72 -10.57
CA PHE A 18 18.99 10.56 -11.29
C PHE A 18 17.68 10.63 -10.51
N ASP A 19 17.03 11.80 -10.48
CA ASP A 19 15.68 12.00 -9.92
C ASP A 19 14.62 11.25 -10.75
N PHE A 20 14.62 9.92 -10.69
CA PHE A 20 13.67 9.09 -11.39
C PHE A 20 12.50 8.77 -10.47
N ARG A 21 11.35 9.39 -10.72
CA ARG A 21 10.18 9.25 -9.87
C ARG A 21 9.27 8.14 -10.37
N TYR A 22 8.71 7.39 -9.43
CA TYR A 22 7.65 6.44 -9.68
C TYR A 22 6.35 6.93 -9.06
N THR A 23 5.28 6.89 -9.84
CA THR A 23 3.93 7.15 -9.34
C THR A 23 3.18 5.83 -9.24
N VAL A 24 2.76 5.46 -8.03
CA VAL A 24 1.86 4.31 -7.82
C VAL A 24 0.51 4.61 -8.46
N THR A 25 0.02 3.68 -9.28
CA THR A 25 -1.27 3.81 -9.98
C THR A 25 -2.33 2.84 -9.45
N GLN A 26 -1.92 1.73 -8.83
CA GLN A 26 -2.81 0.80 -8.17
C GLN A 26 -2.10 0.07 -7.04
N PHE A 27 -2.85 -0.30 -6.00
CA PHE A 27 -2.43 -1.29 -5.01
C PHE A 27 -3.64 -1.98 -4.39
N ARG A 28 -3.38 -3.09 -3.71
CA ARG A 28 -4.36 -3.83 -2.91
C ARG A 28 -3.93 -3.88 -1.45
N VAL A 29 -4.84 -3.57 -0.55
CA VAL A 29 -4.70 -3.81 0.88
C VAL A 29 -5.24 -5.21 1.18
N GLU A 30 -4.42 -6.02 1.84
CA GLU A 30 -4.78 -7.36 2.31
C GLU A 30 -4.76 -7.38 3.85
N ILE A 31 -5.90 -7.71 4.46
CA ILE A 31 -6.09 -7.71 5.91
C ILE A 31 -6.48 -9.12 6.35
N SER A 32 -5.72 -9.69 7.28
CA SER A 32 -6.08 -10.97 7.90
C SER A 32 -7.33 -10.83 8.76
N ALA A 33 -8.30 -11.71 8.54
CA ALA A 33 -9.57 -11.78 9.26
C ALA A 33 -9.64 -13.05 10.14
N ALA A 34 -10.66 -13.10 11.00
CA ALA A 34 -10.92 -14.25 11.85
C ALA A 34 -11.12 -15.53 11.00
N GLY A 35 -10.69 -16.67 11.53
CA GLY A 35 -10.84 -17.97 10.84
C GLY A 35 -9.85 -18.21 9.70
N GLY A 36 -8.81 -17.38 9.55
CA GLY A 36 -7.75 -17.56 8.55
C GLY A 36 -8.07 -16.98 7.16
N TYR A 37 -9.16 -16.25 7.03
CA TYR A 37 -9.50 -15.53 5.80
C TYR A 37 -8.67 -14.27 5.62
N VAL A 38 -8.60 -13.79 4.38
CA VAL A 38 -7.97 -12.52 4.02
C VAL A 38 -8.98 -11.68 3.24
N ASN A 39 -9.19 -10.44 3.69
CA ASN A 39 -10.02 -9.47 3.01
C ASN A 39 -9.15 -8.61 2.09
N PHE A 40 -9.66 -8.32 0.89
CA PHE A 40 -8.96 -7.60 -0.16
C PHE A 40 -9.67 -6.29 -0.49
N PHE A 41 -8.92 -5.19 -0.50
CA PHE A 41 -9.45 -3.86 -0.81
C PHE A 41 -8.55 -3.18 -1.84
N GLU A 42 -9.07 -2.96 -3.04
CA GLU A 42 -8.33 -2.35 -4.16
C GLU A 42 -8.30 -0.82 -4.06
N SER A 43 -7.24 -0.20 -4.55
CA SER A 43 -7.16 1.23 -4.85
C SER A 43 -6.62 1.43 -6.26
N ASN A 44 -7.29 2.26 -7.05
CA ASN A 44 -6.87 2.65 -8.41
C ASN A 44 -6.13 4.01 -8.41
N SER A 45 -5.41 4.30 -7.32
CA SER A 45 -4.59 5.50 -7.16
C SER A 45 -3.42 5.22 -6.21
N ASN A 46 -2.58 6.23 -5.94
CA ASN A 46 -1.57 6.15 -4.88
C ASN A 46 -2.11 6.45 -3.47
N ARG A 47 -3.43 6.71 -3.33
CA ARG A 47 -4.08 7.04 -2.06
C ARG A 47 -4.88 5.88 -1.52
N PHE A 48 -4.99 5.82 -0.19
CA PHE A 48 -5.93 4.91 0.46
C PHE A 48 -7.38 5.33 0.19
N THR A 49 -8.24 4.36 -0.11
CA THR A 49 -9.67 4.58 -0.23
C THR A 49 -10.30 4.81 1.14
N GLU A 50 -11.49 5.41 1.17
CA GLU A 50 -12.21 5.60 2.44
C GLU A 50 -12.58 4.26 3.10
N GLU A 51 -12.89 3.23 2.30
CA GLU A 51 -13.12 1.87 2.80
C GLU A 51 -11.87 1.30 3.48
N GLN A 52 -10.70 1.40 2.84
CA GLN A 52 -9.43 0.96 3.42
C GLN A 52 -9.14 1.67 4.74
N LYS A 53 -9.31 2.99 4.78
CA LYS A 53 -9.16 3.79 6.02
C LYS A 53 -10.13 3.35 7.10
N GLU A 54 -11.37 3.05 6.75
CA GLU A 54 -12.36 2.54 7.70
C GLU A 54 -11.94 1.17 8.26
N GLN A 55 -11.43 0.27 7.42
CA GLN A 55 -10.90 -1.01 7.90
C GLN A 55 -9.72 -0.79 8.87
N PHE A 56 -8.80 0.12 8.56
CA PHE A 56 -7.65 0.39 9.43
C PHE A 56 -8.08 0.82 10.84
N ARG A 57 -9.13 1.62 10.97
CA ARG A 57 -9.68 2.07 12.26
C ARG A 57 -10.28 0.93 13.09
N ARG A 58 -10.68 -0.17 12.45
CA ARG A 58 -11.29 -1.35 13.08
C ARG A 58 -10.27 -2.42 13.47
N LEU A 59 -9.00 -2.27 13.07
CA LEU A 59 -7.97 -3.25 13.37
C LEU A 59 -7.52 -3.19 14.81
N ASN A 60 -7.26 -4.38 15.36
CA ASN A 60 -6.66 -4.51 16.68
C ASN A 60 -5.17 -4.13 16.61
N PRO A 61 -4.60 -3.66 17.72
CA PRO A 61 -3.15 -3.56 17.86
C PRO A 61 -2.48 -4.89 17.50
N ASN A 62 -1.32 -4.81 16.86
CA ASN A 62 -0.54 -5.91 16.31
C ASN A 62 -1.13 -6.63 15.09
N SER A 63 -2.27 -6.20 14.54
CA SER A 63 -2.74 -6.68 13.25
C SER A 63 -1.70 -6.44 12.15
N LEU A 64 -1.53 -7.43 11.28
CA LEU A 64 -0.64 -7.35 10.12
C LEU A 64 -1.47 -7.04 8.87
N ILE A 65 -0.99 -6.08 8.08
CA ILE A 65 -1.57 -5.66 6.81
C ILE A 65 -0.51 -5.81 5.74
N TYR A 66 -0.91 -6.27 4.55
CA TYR A 66 -0.06 -6.27 3.37
C TYR A 66 -0.58 -5.26 2.34
N ILE A 67 0.34 -4.54 1.71
CA ILE A 67 0.08 -3.80 0.48
C ILE A 67 0.70 -4.61 -0.65
N ALA A 68 -0.13 -5.12 -1.55
CA ALA A 68 0.24 -6.03 -2.63
C ALA A 68 -0.31 -5.54 -3.97
N ASN A 69 0.02 -6.26 -5.07
CA ASN A 69 -0.35 -5.88 -6.44
C ASN A 69 -0.05 -4.42 -6.77
N ILE A 70 1.09 -3.92 -6.28
CA ILE A 70 1.46 -2.53 -6.44
C ILE A 70 1.93 -2.32 -7.87
N LYS A 71 1.24 -1.45 -8.61
CA LYS A 71 1.65 -1.01 -9.94
C LYS A 71 2.13 0.42 -9.86
N ALA A 72 3.27 0.70 -10.48
CA ALA A 72 3.81 2.04 -10.58
C ALA A 72 4.26 2.35 -12.00
N VAL A 73 4.12 3.62 -12.40
CA VAL A 73 4.60 4.13 -13.67
C VAL A 73 5.78 5.05 -13.39
N GLY A 74 6.91 4.78 -14.05
CA GLY A 74 8.07 5.66 -14.00
C GLY A 74 7.89 6.89 -14.88
N ASP A 75 8.75 7.90 -14.72
CA ASP A 75 8.79 9.07 -15.61
C ASP A 75 9.10 8.71 -17.08
N ASP A 76 9.55 7.47 -17.34
CA ASP A 76 9.69 6.85 -18.67
C ASP A 76 8.37 6.34 -19.28
N GLY A 77 7.27 6.41 -18.54
CA GLY A 77 5.95 5.89 -18.94
C GLY A 77 5.82 4.37 -18.82
N VAL A 78 6.84 3.66 -18.32
CA VAL A 78 6.82 2.20 -18.21
C VAL A 78 6.19 1.78 -16.88
N THR A 79 5.15 0.94 -16.98
CA THR A 79 4.53 0.29 -15.82
C THR A 79 5.39 -0.83 -15.28
N ARG A 80 5.57 -0.87 -13.96
CA ARG A 80 6.31 -1.91 -13.23
C ARG A 80 5.45 -2.45 -12.09
N ASP A 81 5.54 -3.75 -11.86
CA ASP A 81 5.00 -4.39 -10.66
C ASP A 81 6.05 -4.29 -9.55
N LEU A 82 5.64 -3.80 -8.38
CA LEU A 82 6.50 -3.67 -7.21
C LEU A 82 6.24 -4.78 -6.21
N SER A 83 7.27 -5.13 -5.45
CA SER A 83 7.17 -6.13 -4.39
C SER A 83 6.19 -5.67 -3.29
N PRO A 84 5.45 -6.61 -2.67
CA PRO A 84 4.54 -6.26 -1.59
C PRO A 84 5.31 -5.79 -0.35
N ILE A 85 4.66 -4.96 0.45
CA ILE A 85 5.17 -4.48 1.73
C ILE A 85 4.19 -4.82 2.84
N SER A 86 4.69 -4.96 4.07
CA SER A 86 3.86 -5.29 5.23
C SER A 86 3.96 -4.24 6.32
N PHE A 87 2.84 -3.98 6.99
CA PHE A 87 2.75 -3.04 8.10
C PHE A 87 2.09 -3.72 9.29
N LYS A 88 2.66 -3.49 10.47
CA LYS A 88 2.07 -3.92 11.74
C LYS A 88 1.40 -2.73 12.41
N ILE A 89 0.12 -2.87 12.73
CA ILE A 89 -0.61 -1.86 13.51
C ILE A 89 -0.04 -1.83 14.93
N GLN A 90 0.24 -0.62 15.42
CA GLN A 90 0.65 -0.33 16.79
C GLN A 90 -0.45 0.42 17.50
#